data_AF-A0A1B6DMQ8-F1
#
_entry.id   AF-A0A1B6DMQ8-F1
#
_cell.length_a   1.000
_cell.length_b   1.000
_cell.length_c   1.000
_cell.angle_alpha   90.00
_cell.angle_beta   90.00
_cell.angle_gamma   90.00
#
_symmetry.space_group_name_H-M   'P 1'
#
loop_
_entity.id
_entity.type
_entity.pdbx_description
1 polymer ?
#
loop_
_entity_poly.entity_id
_entity_poly.type
_entity_poly.pdbx_seq_one_letter_code
_entity_poly.pdbx_strand_id
1 'polypeptide(L)'
;DITQVKGFVFIMYRLTSFVIILPLILCNDYLFEGNISLIELDKRIIKGIMEPEEGKGEELLKNAFDYHDALESVARMLELEYKPERNIQLIREIKDFGGPHFTKMKVDVDKINEVYKWDREDKIRFKSVFEAVKRMWISLLHHLDKVDSSTASPNNTSA
;
A
#
# COMPACT_ATOMS: atom_id res chain seq x y z
N ASP A 1 -52.84 4.55 25.35
CA ASP A 1 -51.58 3.78 25.49
C ASP A 1 -50.66 4.06 24.30
N ILE A 2 -50.07 5.25 24.26
CA ILE A 2 -49.29 5.79 23.10
C ILE A 2 -47.80 5.91 23.45
N THR A 3 -47.48 5.87 24.75
CA THR A 3 -46.13 6.05 25.28
C THR A 3 -45.26 4.79 25.11
N GLN A 4 -45.85 3.58 25.19
CA GLN A 4 -45.11 2.34 24.94
C GLN A 4 -44.65 2.20 23.48
N VAL A 5 -45.49 2.60 22.52
CA VAL A 5 -45.21 2.43 21.09
C VAL A 5 -44.01 3.30 20.66
N LYS A 6 -43.87 4.50 21.21
CA LYS A 6 -42.74 5.40 20.92
C LYS A 6 -41.41 4.86 21.41
N GLY A 7 -41.39 4.21 22.58
CA GLY A 7 -40.18 3.57 23.12
C GLY A 7 -39.72 2.39 22.26
N PHE A 8 -40.66 1.58 21.77
CA PHE A 8 -40.35 0.40 20.96
C PHE A 8 -39.76 0.77 19.58
N VAL A 9 -40.30 1.81 18.94
CA VAL A 9 -39.77 2.31 17.66
C VAL A 9 -38.36 2.87 17.84
N PHE A 10 -38.08 3.58 18.94
CA PHE A 10 -36.75 4.14 19.20
C PHE A 10 -35.67 3.06 19.43
N ILE A 11 -36.02 1.95 20.10
CA ILE A 11 -35.13 0.81 20.31
C ILE A 11 -34.84 0.08 19.00
N MET A 12 -35.85 -0.10 18.14
CA MET A 12 -35.68 -0.72 16.82
C MET A 12 -34.73 0.07 15.91
N TYR A 13 -34.82 1.41 15.88
CA TYR A 13 -33.90 2.25 15.09
C TYR A 13 -32.45 2.23 15.59
N ARG A 14 -32.23 2.08 16.91
CA ARG A 14 -30.88 1.95 17.49
C ARG A 14 -30.25 0.61 17.15
N LEU A 15 -31.03 -0.48 17.12
CA LEU A 15 -30.53 -1.81 16.79
C LEU A 15 -30.24 -1.98 15.29
N THR A 16 -31.09 -1.46 14.40
CA THR A 16 -30.83 -1.53 12.95
C THR A 16 -29.65 -0.65 12.52
N SER A 17 -29.45 0.51 13.17
CA SER A 17 -28.31 1.39 12.89
C SER A 17 -26.98 0.75 13.30
N PHE A 18 -26.92 0.02 14.42
CA PHE A 18 -25.71 -0.71 14.81
C PHE A 18 -25.39 -1.89 13.88
N VAL A 19 -26.40 -2.56 13.34
CA VAL A 19 -26.22 -3.71 12.42
C VAL A 19 -25.68 -3.28 11.05
N ILE A 20 -25.85 -2.02 10.62
CA ILE A 20 -25.32 -1.52 9.35
C ILE A 20 -23.93 -0.87 9.54
N ILE A 21 -23.69 -0.23 10.69
CA ILE A 21 -22.41 0.46 10.95
C ILE A 21 -21.31 -0.55 11.32
N LEU A 22 -21.62 -1.64 12.04
CA LEU A 22 -20.63 -2.66 12.40
C LEU A 22 -19.96 -3.35 11.18
N PRO A 23 -20.71 -3.79 10.14
CA PRO A 23 -20.07 -4.32 8.94
C PRO A 23 -19.35 -3.25 8.10
N LEU A 24 -19.73 -1.97 8.18
CA LEU A 24 -18.96 -0.90 7.50
C LEU A 24 -17.59 -0.67 8.12
N ILE A 25 -17.46 -0.79 9.45
CA ILE A 25 -16.18 -0.66 10.15
C ILE A 25 -15.33 -1.93 9.97
N LEU A 26 -15.95 -3.12 9.93
CA LEU A 26 -15.25 -4.38 9.66
C LEU A 26 -14.90 -4.59 8.17
N CYS A 27 -15.60 -3.96 7.23
CA CYS A 27 -15.29 -4.04 5.80
C CYS A 27 -13.97 -3.37 5.44
N ASN A 28 -13.47 -2.41 6.23
CA ASN A 28 -12.21 -1.73 5.89
C ASN A 28 -10.97 -2.59 6.18
N ASP A 29 -11.08 -3.57 7.09
CA ASP A 29 -10.01 -4.54 7.34
C ASP A 29 -10.02 -5.70 6.31
N TYR A 30 -11.11 -5.88 5.56
CA TYR A 30 -11.30 -7.01 4.63
C TYR A 30 -10.89 -6.75 3.17
N LEU A 31 -10.49 -5.52 2.80
CA LEU A 31 -9.95 -5.25 1.45
C LEU A 31 -8.50 -5.74 1.23
N PHE A 32 -7.99 -6.55 2.15
CA PHE A 32 -6.72 -7.26 2.03
C PHE A 32 -7.00 -8.77 2.08
N GLU A 33 -7.87 -9.25 1.18
CA GLU A 33 -8.13 -10.66 0.94
C GLU A 33 -7.37 -11.09 -0.33
N GLY A 34 -6.07 -11.39 -0.15
CA GLY A 34 -5.19 -11.91 -1.23
C GLY A 34 -3.72 -11.49 -1.14
N ASN A 35 -3.19 -11.22 0.05
CA ASN A 35 -1.99 -10.40 0.32
C ASN A 35 -0.71 -11.02 -0.22
N ILE A 36 -0.45 -10.84 -1.50
CA ILE A 36 0.90 -10.94 -2.05
C ILE A 36 1.72 -9.86 -1.32
N SER A 37 2.80 -10.26 -0.64
CA SER A 37 3.64 -9.31 0.08
C SER A 37 4.33 -8.36 -0.90
N LEU A 38 4.69 -7.15 -0.45
CA LEU A 38 5.46 -6.21 -1.27
C LEU A 38 6.76 -6.85 -1.79
N ILE A 39 7.43 -7.68 -0.99
CA ILE A 39 8.62 -8.45 -1.42
C ILE A 39 8.31 -9.41 -2.58
N GLU A 40 7.16 -10.08 -2.54
CA GLU A 40 6.75 -10.99 -3.61
C GLU A 40 6.32 -10.23 -4.87
N LEU A 41 5.64 -9.08 -4.73
CA LEU A 41 5.36 -8.19 -5.85
C LEU A 41 6.64 -7.67 -6.51
N ASP A 42 7.65 -7.27 -5.72
CA ASP A 42 8.98 -6.85 -6.24
C ASP A 42 9.60 -7.94 -7.12
N LYS A 43 9.60 -9.19 -6.64
CA LYS A 43 10.12 -10.33 -7.40
C LYS A 43 9.37 -10.56 -8.71
N ARG A 44 8.04 -10.47 -8.70
CA ARG A 44 7.21 -10.64 -9.90
C ARG A 44 7.45 -9.53 -10.91
N ILE A 45 7.58 -8.29 -10.46
CA ILE A 45 7.91 -7.15 -11.32
C ILE A 45 9.29 -7.34 -11.94
N ILE A 46 10.31 -7.69 -11.14
CA ILE A 46 11.66 -7.98 -11.64
C ILE A 46 11.63 -9.08 -12.68
N LYS A 47 10.92 -10.19 -12.40
CA LYS A 47 10.80 -11.29 -13.35
C LYS A 47 10.18 -10.82 -14.67
N GLY A 48 9.07 -10.09 -14.63
CA GLY A 48 8.45 -9.56 -15.86
C GLY A 48 9.35 -8.58 -16.64
N ILE A 49 10.20 -7.83 -15.94
CA ILE A 49 11.17 -6.94 -16.60
C ILE A 49 12.32 -7.74 -17.25
N MET A 50 12.85 -8.76 -16.56
CA MET A 50 14.03 -9.51 -16.99
C MET A 50 13.72 -10.60 -18.02
N GLU A 51 12.55 -11.23 -17.88
CA GLU A 51 12.08 -12.38 -18.65
C GLU A 51 10.68 -12.05 -19.21
N PRO A 52 10.57 -11.13 -20.18
CA PRO A 52 9.28 -10.79 -20.74
C PRO A 52 8.69 -11.97 -21.52
N GLU A 53 7.43 -12.28 -21.24
CA GLU A 53 6.67 -13.38 -21.85
C GLU A 53 5.45 -12.82 -22.63
N GLU A 54 5.21 -13.30 -23.85
CA GLU A 54 4.06 -12.83 -24.62
C GLU A 54 2.73 -13.06 -23.87
N GLY A 55 1.82 -12.08 -23.93
CA GLY A 55 0.55 -12.13 -23.22
C GLY A 55 0.63 -11.86 -21.70
N LYS A 56 1.82 -11.60 -21.14
CA LYS A 56 2.02 -11.30 -19.71
C LYS A 56 2.22 -9.82 -19.37
N GLY A 57 2.08 -8.94 -20.35
CA GLY A 57 2.27 -7.49 -20.16
C GLY A 57 1.30 -6.86 -19.16
N GLU A 58 0.02 -7.24 -19.21
CA GLU A 58 -0.98 -6.76 -18.23
C GLU A 58 -0.66 -7.21 -16.80
N GLU A 59 -0.12 -8.42 -16.65
CA GLU A 59 0.27 -8.94 -15.33
C GLU A 59 1.41 -8.11 -14.73
N LEU A 60 2.42 -7.73 -15.54
CA LEU A 60 3.48 -6.84 -15.08
C LEU A 60 2.95 -5.46 -14.68
N LEU A 61 2.07 -4.87 -15.50
CA LEU A 61 1.42 -3.60 -15.17
C LEU A 61 0.66 -3.71 -13.85
N LYS A 62 -0.20 -4.72 -13.71
CA LYS A 62 -0.98 -4.96 -12.50
C LYS A 62 -0.08 -5.11 -11.27
N ASN A 63 0.97 -5.92 -11.34
CA ASN A 63 1.88 -6.10 -10.22
C ASN A 63 2.56 -4.78 -9.81
N ALA A 64 2.94 -3.93 -10.78
CA ALA A 64 3.53 -2.62 -10.50
C ALA A 64 2.52 -1.66 -9.84
N PHE A 65 1.26 -1.65 -10.30
CA PHE A 65 0.19 -0.87 -9.68
C PHE A 65 -0.15 -1.36 -8.28
N ASP A 66 -0.31 -2.67 -8.09
CA ASP A 66 -0.57 -3.27 -6.76
C ASP A 66 0.54 -2.91 -5.77
N TYR A 67 1.80 -2.89 -6.23
CA TYR A 67 2.94 -2.46 -5.41
C TYR A 67 2.82 -0.98 -5.01
N HIS A 68 2.51 -0.11 -5.98
CA HIS A 68 2.31 1.31 -5.74
C HIS A 68 1.18 1.56 -4.73
N ASP A 69 0.03 0.94 -4.92
CA ASP A 69 -1.16 1.12 -4.08
C ASP A 69 -0.91 0.60 -2.66
N ALA A 70 -0.16 -0.50 -2.52
CA ALA A 70 0.27 -1.01 -1.23
C ALA A 70 1.20 -0.02 -0.50
N LEU A 71 2.16 0.61 -1.20
CA LEU A 71 2.99 1.66 -0.58
C LEU A 71 2.18 2.91 -0.22
N GLU A 72 1.24 3.32 -1.07
CA GLU A 72 0.38 4.48 -0.81
C GLU A 72 -0.49 4.23 0.43
N SER A 73 -1.01 3.01 0.56
CA SER A 73 -1.74 2.57 1.74
C SER A 73 -0.89 2.70 3.02
N VAL A 74 0.37 2.25 2.97
CA VAL A 74 1.31 2.39 4.10
C VAL A 74 1.57 3.87 4.42
N ALA A 75 1.81 4.71 3.42
CA ALA A 75 2.03 6.13 3.60
C ALA A 75 0.81 6.80 4.26
N ARG A 76 -0.39 6.51 3.76
CA ARG A 76 -1.64 7.05 4.29
C ARG A 76 -1.89 6.60 5.73
N MET A 77 -1.62 5.34 6.06
CA MET A 77 -1.79 4.84 7.43
C MET A 77 -0.79 5.49 8.41
N LEU A 78 0.41 5.85 7.95
CA LEU A 78 1.36 6.62 8.76
C LEU A 78 0.90 8.06 9.00
N GLU A 79 0.39 8.73 7.98
CA GLU A 79 -0.16 10.09 8.10
C GLU A 79 -1.37 10.15 9.06
N LEU A 80 -2.19 9.09 9.08
CA LEU A 80 -3.35 8.97 9.96
C LEU A 80 -3.01 8.48 11.38
N GLU A 81 -1.72 8.24 11.69
CA GLU A 81 -1.26 7.63 12.95
C GLU A 81 -2.01 6.32 13.29
N TYR A 82 -2.45 5.59 12.26
CA TYR A 82 -3.20 4.35 12.44
C TYR A 82 -2.24 3.16 12.51
N LYS A 83 -2.09 2.55 13.71
CA LYS A 83 -1.14 1.45 13.97
C LYS A 83 0.29 1.79 13.50
N PRO A 84 0.86 2.93 13.92
CA PRO A 84 2.10 3.45 13.37
C PRO A 84 3.26 2.46 13.53
N GLU A 85 3.33 1.71 14.63
CA GLU A 85 4.37 0.72 14.88
C GLU A 85 4.37 -0.40 13.84
N ARG A 86 3.19 -0.86 13.42
CA ARG A 86 3.06 -1.91 12.39
C ARG A 86 3.52 -1.39 11.03
N ASN A 87 3.15 -0.17 10.67
CA ASN A 87 3.52 0.42 9.38
C ASN A 87 5.02 0.75 9.33
N ILE A 88 5.58 1.25 10.43
CA ILE A 88 7.02 1.44 10.60
C ILE A 88 7.75 0.10 10.47
N GLN A 89 7.25 -0.96 11.11
CA GLN A 89 7.83 -2.29 11.02
C GLN A 89 7.82 -2.82 9.58
N LEU A 90 6.73 -2.64 8.85
CA LEU A 90 6.65 -3.03 7.44
C LEU A 90 7.67 -2.27 6.57
N ILE A 91 7.86 -0.97 6.79
CA ILE A 91 8.90 -0.20 6.08
C ILE A 91 10.29 -0.72 6.42
N ARG A 92 10.56 -1.03 7.70
CA ARG A 92 11.84 -1.62 8.11
C ARG A 92 12.07 -2.96 7.43
N GLU A 93 11.08 -3.85 7.37
CA GLU A 93 11.18 -5.13 6.66
C GLU A 93 11.53 -4.95 5.18
N ILE A 94 10.88 -3.99 4.50
CA ILE A 94 11.19 -3.68 3.10
C ILE A 94 12.59 -3.07 2.98
N LYS A 95 13.00 -2.19 3.90
CA LYS A 95 14.34 -1.57 3.94
C LYS A 95 15.44 -2.60 4.17
N ASP A 96 15.22 -3.54 5.09
CA ASP A 96 16.13 -4.65 5.42
C ASP A 96 16.25 -5.63 4.25
N PHE A 97 15.16 -5.82 3.48
CA PHE A 97 15.22 -6.54 2.22
C PHE A 97 16.03 -5.79 1.15
N GLY A 98 16.27 -4.49 1.31
CA GLY A 98 17.03 -3.66 0.38
C GLY A 98 16.18 -2.59 -0.31
N GLY A 99 14.89 -2.47 -0.01
CA GLY A 99 13.95 -1.59 -0.68
C GLY A 99 13.32 -2.21 -1.94
N PRO A 100 12.53 -1.44 -2.71
CA PRO A 100 11.95 -1.87 -3.99
C PRO A 100 13.07 -2.05 -5.02
N HIS A 101 13.54 -3.28 -5.25
CA HIS A 101 14.67 -3.53 -6.14
C HIS A 101 14.36 -3.20 -7.58
N PHE A 102 13.11 -3.43 -8.02
CA PHE A 102 12.73 -3.11 -9.39
C PHE A 102 13.01 -1.64 -9.74
N THR A 103 12.88 -0.71 -8.77
CA THR A 103 13.15 0.72 -8.98
C THR A 103 14.63 1.07 -9.20
N LYS A 104 15.54 0.16 -8.84
CA LYS A 104 16.99 0.31 -9.03
C LYS A 104 17.45 -0.21 -10.40
N MET A 105 16.59 -0.92 -11.11
CA MET A 105 16.91 -1.49 -12.41
C MET A 105 16.95 -0.41 -13.49
N LYS A 106 17.89 -0.55 -14.44
CA LYS A 106 17.86 0.22 -15.67
C LYS A 106 16.89 -0.45 -16.63
N VAL A 107 15.65 0.02 -16.64
CA VAL A 107 14.58 -0.53 -17.48
C VAL A 107 14.57 0.16 -18.84
N ASP A 108 14.76 -0.61 -19.90
CA ASP A 108 14.48 -0.18 -21.27
C ASP A 108 13.06 -0.60 -21.65
N VAL A 109 12.11 0.32 -21.46
CA VAL A 109 10.68 0.04 -21.70
C VAL A 109 10.42 -0.26 -23.17
N ASP A 110 11.18 0.32 -24.10
CA ASP A 110 10.97 0.08 -25.52
C ASP A 110 11.40 -1.35 -25.89
N LYS A 111 12.50 -1.85 -25.29
CA LYS A 111 12.93 -3.24 -25.42
C LYS A 111 11.92 -4.24 -24.86
N ILE A 112 11.39 -4.00 -23.66
CA ILE A 112 10.36 -4.87 -23.06
C ILE A 112 9.09 -4.86 -23.92
N ASN A 113 8.76 -3.70 -24.50
CA ASN A 113 7.60 -3.54 -25.36
C ASN A 113 7.69 -4.32 -26.68
N GLU A 114 8.88 -4.73 -27.12
CA GLU A 114 9.03 -5.63 -28.26
C GLU A 114 8.32 -6.97 -28.03
N VAL A 115 8.17 -7.39 -26.78
CA VAL A 115 7.47 -8.64 -26.40
C VAL A 115 6.04 -8.37 -25.95
N TYR A 116 5.82 -7.42 -25.04
CA TYR A 116 4.48 -7.19 -24.47
C TYR A 116 3.50 -6.46 -25.39
N LYS A 117 3.98 -5.80 -26.45
CA LYS A 117 3.15 -5.08 -27.44
C LYS A 117 2.19 -4.06 -26.79
N TRP A 118 2.61 -3.43 -25.71
CA TRP A 118 1.89 -2.33 -25.08
C TRP A 118 1.67 -1.16 -26.04
N ASP A 119 0.52 -0.52 -25.86
CA ASP A 119 0.24 0.73 -26.54
C ASP A 119 1.01 1.90 -25.90
N ARG A 120 0.73 3.12 -26.38
CA ARG A 120 1.37 4.31 -25.85
C ARG A 120 0.98 4.57 -24.38
N GLU A 121 -0.28 4.35 -24.02
CA GLU A 121 -0.79 4.63 -22.69
C GLU A 121 -0.19 3.69 -21.65
N ASP A 122 -0.15 2.40 -21.96
CA ASP A 122 0.43 1.36 -21.10
C ASP A 122 1.90 1.63 -20.79
N LYS A 123 2.69 2.03 -21.81
CA LYS A 123 4.08 2.46 -21.59
C LYS A 123 4.21 3.67 -20.68
N ILE A 124 3.32 4.65 -20.84
CA ILE A 124 3.29 5.85 -19.99
C ILE A 124 2.89 5.47 -18.56
N ARG A 125 1.86 4.63 -18.40
CA ARG A 125 1.40 4.13 -17.10
C ARG A 125 2.51 3.40 -16.36
N PHE A 126 3.18 2.45 -17.01
CA PHE A 126 4.29 1.70 -16.41
C PHE A 126 5.42 2.63 -15.95
N LYS A 127 5.89 3.54 -16.82
CA LYS A 127 6.93 4.53 -16.47
C LYS A 127 6.49 5.42 -15.30
N SER A 128 5.23 5.84 -15.29
CA SER A 128 4.69 6.73 -14.26
C SER A 128 4.63 6.04 -12.90
N VAL A 129 4.16 4.79 -12.86
CA VAL A 129 4.12 3.96 -11.64
C VAL A 129 5.54 3.70 -11.13
N PHE A 130 6.47 3.34 -12.01
CA PHE A 130 7.86 3.09 -11.64
C PHE A 130 8.50 4.30 -10.95
N GLU A 131 8.32 5.49 -11.51
CA GLU A 131 8.83 6.74 -10.93
C GLU A 131 8.05 7.16 -9.67
N ALA A 132 6.75 6.88 -9.59
CA ALA A 132 5.94 7.15 -8.40
C ALA A 132 6.42 6.32 -7.21
N VAL A 133 6.63 5.02 -7.40
CA VAL A 133 7.14 4.12 -6.34
C VAL A 133 8.51 4.58 -5.86
N LYS A 134 9.41 4.96 -6.76
CA LYS A 134 10.73 5.47 -6.41
C LYS A 134 10.65 6.71 -5.50
N ARG A 135 9.82 7.69 -5.86
CA ARG A 135 9.63 8.91 -5.04
C ARG A 135 8.99 8.59 -3.70
N MET A 136 7.97 7.73 -3.71
CA MET A 136 7.24 7.36 -2.50
C MET A 136 8.14 6.63 -1.50
N TRP A 137 8.97 5.71 -1.99
CA TRP A 137 9.94 5.00 -1.15
C TRP A 137 10.94 5.96 -0.47
N ILE A 138 11.47 6.93 -1.21
CA ILE A 138 12.36 7.96 -0.63
C ILE A 138 11.64 8.76 0.47
N SER A 139 10.37 9.13 0.25
CA SER A 139 9.57 9.83 1.26
C SER A 139 9.37 8.98 2.52
N LEU A 140 9.05 7.69 2.36
CA LEU A 140 8.86 6.76 3.48
C LEU A 140 10.15 6.57 4.29
N LEU A 141 11.30 6.48 3.64
CA LEU A 141 12.60 6.42 4.32
C LEU A 141 12.87 7.66 5.16
N HIS A 142 12.57 8.86 4.64
CA HIS A 142 12.71 10.10 5.40
C HIS A 142 11.80 10.13 6.63
N HIS A 143 10.58 9.61 6.53
CA HIS A 143 9.68 9.47 7.68
C HIS A 143 10.24 8.50 8.72
N LEU A 144 10.77 7.35 8.28
CA LEU A 144 11.39 6.36 9.16
C LEU A 144 12.59 6.96 9.92
N ASP A 145 13.49 7.67 9.22
CA ASP A 145 14.67 8.29 9.85
C ASP A 145 14.25 9.35 10.90
N LYS A 146 13.17 10.09 10.65
CA LYS A 146 12.60 11.02 11.63
C LYS A 146 12.11 10.30 12.88
N VAL A 147 11.41 9.18 12.73
CA VAL A 147 10.95 8.34 13.86
C VAL A 147 12.12 7.80 14.66
N ASP A 148 13.14 7.26 13.98
CA ASP A 148 14.32 6.69 14.63
C ASP A 148 15.12 7.78 15.39
N SER A 149 15.24 8.99 14.82
CA SER A 149 15.89 10.13 15.50
C SER A 149 15.13 10.63 16.74
N SER A 150 13.79 10.54 16.74
CA SER A 150 12.94 10.93 17.88
C SER A 150 13.04 9.94 19.03
N THR A 151 13.15 8.65 18.73
CA THR A 151 13.28 7.59 19.75
C THR A 151 14.69 7.48 20.34
N ALA A 152 15.72 7.95 19.63
CA ALA A 152 17.11 7.98 20.08
C ALA A 152 17.46 9.14 21.03
N SER A 153 16.51 9.99 21.42
CA SER A 153 16.73 11.08 22.38
C SER A 153 16.14 10.74 23.77
N PRO A 154 16.85 10.01 24.64
CA PRO A 154 16.39 9.76 26.00
C PRO A 154 16.67 10.98 26.89
N ASN A 155 15.62 11.44 27.58
CA ASN A 155 15.62 12.17 28.86
C ASN A 155 16.91 12.91 29.26
N ASN A 156 17.02 14.17 28.86
CA ASN A 156 17.83 15.16 29.57
C ASN A 156 16.92 16.17 30.28
N THR A 157 16.24 15.73 31.35
CA THR A 157 15.75 16.66 32.37
C THR A 157 16.04 16.08 33.75
N SER A 158 17.17 16.54 34.29
CA SER A 158 17.53 16.78 35.69
C SER A 158 16.37 16.63 36.68
N ALA A 159 16.50 15.78 37.70
CA ALA A 159 17.18 16.03 39.00
C ALA A 159 16.45 17.06 39.86
#